data_AF-F8QIF2-F1
#
_entry.id   AF-F8QIF2-F1
#
_cell.length_a   1.000
_cell.length_b   1.000
_cell.length_c   1.000
_cell.angle_alpha   90.00
_cell.angle_beta   90.00
_cell.angle_gamma   90.00
#
_symmetry.space_group_name_H-M   'P 1'
#
loop_
_entity.id
_entity.type
_entity.pdbx_description
1 polymer ?
#
loop_
_entity_poly.entity_id
_entity_poly.type
_entity_poly.pdbx_seq_one_letter_code
_entity_poly.pdbx_strand_id
1 'polypeptide(L)'
;DPDPRKQAADVRHLAKYVFPLQFGLSNVFSKMVNARYQPRRLPDFSDRENEIKRLGKCKTPKRLREVMRLLDKVLWRHGKCGYSRLRDLACPSK
;
A
#
# COMPACT_ATOMS: atom_id res chain seq x y z
N ASP A 1 -21.96 -4.25 -6.12
CA ASP A 1 -20.80 -4.35 -5.20
C ASP A 1 -19.60 -4.99 -5.88
N PRO A 2 -18.36 -4.73 -5.44
CA PRO A 2 -17.18 -5.39 -6.01
C PRO A 2 -17.23 -6.90 -5.78
N ASP A 3 -16.67 -7.68 -6.72
CA ASP A 3 -16.50 -9.12 -6.55
C ASP A 3 -15.67 -9.40 -5.27
N PRO A 4 -16.19 -10.21 -4.31
CA PRO A 4 -15.49 -10.53 -3.07
C PRO A 4 -14.08 -11.11 -3.28
N ARG A 5 -13.86 -11.89 -4.34
CA ARG A 5 -12.55 -12.48 -4.64
C ARG A 5 -11.54 -11.41 -5.06
N LYS A 6 -11.98 -10.51 -5.93
CA LYS A 6 -11.18 -9.36 -6.38
C LYS A 6 -10.89 -8.41 -5.22
N GLN A 7 -11.90 -8.06 -4.42
CA GLN A 7 -11.75 -7.24 -3.23
C GLN A 7 -10.68 -7.83 -2.29
N ALA A 8 -10.76 -9.12 -1.98
CA ALA A 8 -9.77 -9.76 -1.11
C ALA A 8 -8.35 -9.74 -1.71
N ALA A 9 -8.21 -9.82 -3.05
CA ALA A 9 -6.93 -9.69 -3.73
C ALA A 9 -6.38 -8.27 -3.64
N ASP A 10 -7.21 -7.26 -3.88
CA ASP A 10 -6.84 -5.86 -3.81
C ASP A 10 -6.44 -5.46 -2.38
N VAL A 11 -7.13 -5.99 -1.36
CA VAL A 11 -6.77 -5.79 0.05
C VAL A 11 -5.42 -6.43 0.39
N ARG A 12 -5.12 -7.63 -0.14
CA ARG A 12 -3.78 -8.25 0.01
C ARG A 12 -2.70 -7.44 -0.70
N HIS A 13 -3.03 -6.82 -1.83
CA HIS A 13 -2.11 -5.94 -2.56
C HIS A 13 -1.83 -4.66 -1.78
N LEU A 14 -2.88 -3.99 -1.28
CA LEU A 14 -2.79 -2.83 -0.41
C LEU A 14 -1.96 -3.11 0.86
N ALA A 15 -2.13 -4.29 1.45
CA ALA A 15 -1.34 -4.68 2.63
C ALA A 15 0.18 -4.65 2.37
N LYS A 16 0.63 -4.92 1.13
CA LYS A 16 2.05 -4.86 0.76
C LYS A 16 2.58 -3.43 0.64
N TYR A 17 1.71 -2.47 0.30
CA TYR A 17 2.03 -1.04 0.33
C TYR A 17 2.13 -0.51 1.75
N VAL A 18 1.18 -0.86 2.61
CA VAL A 18 1.09 -0.32 3.98
C VAL A 18 2.09 -1.00 4.92
N PHE A 19 2.30 -2.32 4.78
CA PHE A 19 3.16 -3.11 5.67
C PHE A 19 4.30 -3.82 4.93
N PRO A 20 5.11 -3.10 4.12
CA PRO A 20 6.10 -3.72 3.23
C PRO A 20 7.07 -4.63 3.99
N LEU A 21 7.51 -4.21 5.18
CA LEU A 21 8.45 -4.98 6.00
C LEU A 21 7.91 -6.35 6.41
N GLN A 22 6.61 -6.47 6.65
CA GLN A 22 5.99 -7.76 7.03
C GLN A 22 5.98 -8.76 5.86
N PHE A 23 6.12 -8.27 4.62
CA PHE A 23 6.24 -9.07 3.41
C PHE A 23 7.69 -9.20 2.92
N GLY A 24 8.67 -8.71 3.70
CA GLY A 24 10.08 -8.69 3.29
C GLY A 24 10.41 -7.67 2.20
N LEU A 25 9.53 -6.70 1.95
CA LEU A 25 9.73 -5.61 1.01
C LEU A 25 10.52 -4.47 1.68
N SER A 26 11.33 -3.76 0.90
CA SER A 26 12.26 -2.73 1.41
C SER A 26 11.55 -1.45 1.82
N ASN A 27 11.90 -0.84 2.95
CA ASN A 27 11.37 0.50 3.28
C ASN A 27 12.50 1.50 3.50
N VAL A 28 12.13 2.75 3.78
CA VAL A 28 13.07 3.85 4.06
C VAL A 28 14.06 3.46 5.17
N PHE A 29 13.56 2.80 6.22
CA PHE A 29 14.38 2.37 7.35
C PHE A 29 15.28 1.17 7.00
N SER A 30 14.83 0.23 6.16
CA SER A 30 15.63 -0.94 5.76
C SER A 30 16.89 -0.58 4.99
N LYS A 31 16.84 0.48 4.15
CA LYS A 31 18.00 0.91 3.36
C LYS A 31 18.94 1.86 4.12
N MET A 32 18.46 2.53 5.16
CA MET A 32 19.28 3.37 6.03
C MET A 32 20.27 2.57 6.89
N VAL A 33 19.93 1.34 7.28
CA VAL A 33 20.80 0.50 8.13
C VAL A 33 22.14 0.15 7.44
N ASN A 34 22.16 0.11 6.11
CA ASN A 34 23.38 -0.17 5.32
C ASN A 34 24.07 1.10 4.80
N ALA A 35 23.61 2.30 5.21
CA ALA A 35 24.03 3.58 4.62
C ALA A 35 25.31 4.18 5.22
N ARG A 36 25.98 3.54 6.18
CA ARG A 36 27.25 4.03 6.76
C ARG A 36 28.36 4.31 5.73
N TYR A 37 28.23 3.79 4.50
CA TYR A 37 29.26 3.89 3.46
C TYR A 37 28.85 4.58 2.16
N GLN A 38 27.59 5.04 2.00
CA GLN A 38 27.21 5.71 0.75
C GLN A 38 26.15 6.81 0.96
N PRO A 39 26.34 8.02 0.38
CA PRO A 39 25.28 9.01 0.25
C PRO A 39 24.28 8.50 -0.80
N ARG A 40 23.37 7.60 -0.38
CA ARG A 40 22.40 6.98 -1.29
C ARG A 40 21.22 7.92 -1.46
N ARG A 41 20.92 8.28 -2.72
CA ARG A 41 19.56 8.70 -3.10
C ARG A 41 18.60 7.64 -2.55
N LEU A 42 17.69 8.04 -1.66
CA LEU A 42 16.66 7.15 -1.17
C LEU A 42 15.84 6.67 -2.38
N PRO A 43 15.55 5.36 -2.50
CA PRO A 43 14.63 4.89 -3.52
C PRO A 43 13.28 5.60 -3.38
N ASP A 44 12.62 5.86 -4.50
CA ASP A 44 11.22 6.25 -4.45
C ASP A 44 10.40 5.04 -3.95
N PHE A 45 9.66 5.25 -2.87
CA PHE A 45 8.78 4.24 -2.28
C PHE A 45 7.30 4.51 -2.57
N SER A 46 7.01 5.51 -3.41
CA SER A 46 5.66 5.89 -3.83
C SER A 46 5.06 4.83 -4.76
N ASP A 47 5.84 4.35 -5.74
CA ASP A 47 5.47 3.21 -6.59
C ASP A 47 6.27 1.96 -6.19
N ARG A 48 5.54 0.89 -5.86
CA ARG A 48 6.11 -0.38 -5.41
C ARG A 48 5.65 -1.56 -6.28
N GLU A 49 4.98 -1.30 -7.40
CA GLU A 49 4.38 -2.35 -8.24
C GLU A 49 5.43 -3.35 -8.73
N ASN A 50 6.59 -2.86 -9.18
CA ASN A 50 7.66 -3.74 -9.66
C ASN A 50 8.24 -4.63 -8.55
N GLU A 51 8.35 -4.11 -7.32
CA GLU A 51 8.83 -4.88 -6.16
C GLU A 51 7.80 -5.94 -5.75
N ILE A 52 6.52 -5.55 -5.69
CA ILE A 52 5.41 -6.44 -5.36
C ILE A 52 5.24 -7.55 -6.41
N LYS A 53 5.42 -7.23 -7.70
CA LYS A 53 5.41 -8.22 -8.79
C LYS A 53 6.55 -9.23 -8.64
N ARG A 54 7.77 -8.76 -8.33
CA ARG A 54 8.93 -9.63 -8.09
C ARG A 54 8.77 -10.54 -6.87
N LEU A 55 8.09 -10.06 -5.81
CA LEU A 55 7.76 -10.88 -4.64
C LEU A 55 6.84 -12.06 -5.01
N GLY A 56 5.95 -11.87 -5.98
CA GLY A 56 5.05 -12.91 -6.46
C GLY A 56 3.98 -13.31 -5.44
N LYS A 57 3.57 -14.59 -5.49
CA LYS A 57 2.55 -15.14 -4.58
C LYS A 57 3.17 -15.39 -3.21
N CYS A 58 2.67 -14.68 -2.19
CA CYS A 58 3.07 -14.86 -0.80
C CYS A 58 1.86 -15.05 0.11
N LYS A 59 2.03 -15.77 1.22
CA LYS A 59 1.00 -15.86 2.26
C LYS A 59 0.91 -14.54 3.02
N THR A 60 -0.28 -14.18 3.48
CA THR A 60 -0.46 -13.05 4.39
C THR A 60 0.15 -13.38 5.76
N PRO A 61 1.07 -12.56 6.28
CA PRO A 61 1.64 -12.74 7.61
C PRO A 61 0.56 -12.83 8.69
N LYS A 62 0.71 -13.76 9.65
CA LYS A 62 -0.31 -14.01 10.70
C LYS A 62 -0.68 -12.74 11.46
N ARG A 63 0.31 -11.89 11.78
CA ARG A 63 0.15 -10.62 12.50
C ARG A 63 -0.78 -9.63 11.79
N LEU A 64 -0.88 -9.70 10.46
CA LEU A 64 -1.72 -8.78 9.69
C LEU A 64 -3.19 -9.19 9.61
N ARG A 65 -3.55 -10.40 10.07
CA ARG A 65 -4.89 -10.99 9.88
C ARG A 65 -6.01 -10.07 10.38
N GLU A 66 -5.85 -9.46 11.55
CA GLU A 66 -6.85 -8.57 12.14
C GLU A 66 -6.97 -7.26 11.35
N VAL A 67 -5.84 -6.70 10.92
CA VAL A 67 -5.78 -5.45 10.17
C VAL A 67 -6.36 -5.59 8.75
N MET A 68 -6.40 -6.79 8.18
CA MET A 68 -7.00 -7.02 6.85
C MET A 68 -8.45 -6.52 6.77
N ARG A 69 -9.23 -6.66 7.86
CA ARG A 69 -10.61 -6.18 7.92
C ARG A 69 -10.69 -4.64 7.88
N LEU A 70 -9.68 -3.96 8.41
CA LEU A 70 -9.60 -2.50 8.36
C LEU A 70 -9.16 -2.02 6.98
N LEU A 71 -8.17 -2.69 6.38
CA LEU A 71 -7.74 -2.39 5.01
C LEU A 71 -8.86 -2.59 4.00
N ASP A 72 -9.70 -3.61 4.18
CA ASP A 72 -10.89 -3.83 3.37
C ASP A 72 -11.87 -2.65 3.47
N LYS A 73 -12.18 -2.19 4.68
CA LYS A 73 -13.01 -0.99 4.90
C LYS A 73 -12.39 0.26 4.28
N VAL A 74 -11.07 0.43 4.39
CA VAL A 74 -10.36 1.57 3.76
C VAL A 74 -10.53 1.52 2.25
N LEU A 75 -10.28 0.37 1.62
CA LEU A 75 -10.38 0.21 0.18
C LEU A 75 -11.82 0.42 -0.32
N TRP A 76 -12.80 -0.12 0.41
CA TRP A 76 -14.22 0.10 0.10
C TRP A 76 -14.60 1.59 0.18
N ARG A 77 -14.20 2.29 1.25
CA ARG A 77 -14.44 3.73 1.39
C ARG A 77 -13.71 4.55 0.34
N HIS A 78 -12.49 4.16 -0.02
CA HIS A 78 -11.71 4.80 -1.08
C HIS A 78 -12.44 4.75 -2.42
N GLY A 79 -12.96 3.58 -2.80
CA GLY A 79 -13.74 3.43 -4.04
C GLY A 79 -15.09 4.17 -4.04
N LYS A 80 -15.61 4.55 -2.87
CA LYS A 80 -16.83 5.36 -2.73
C LYS A 80 -16.54 6.85 -2.50
N CYS A 81 -15.28 7.23 -2.39
CA CYS A 81 -14.90 8.60 -2.09
C CYS A 81 -15.14 9.49 -3.31
N GLY A 82 -16.00 10.49 -3.16
CA GLY A 82 -16.25 11.50 -4.18
C GLY A 82 -15.12 12.52 -4.28
N TYR A 83 -13.93 12.10 -4.71
CA TYR A 83 -12.73 12.95 -4.74
C TYR A 83 -12.94 14.27 -5.49
N SER A 84 -13.68 14.26 -6.61
CA SER A 84 -14.00 15.51 -7.33
C SER A 84 -14.83 16.46 -6.47
N ARG A 85 -15.88 15.97 -5.80
CA ARG A 85 -16.71 16.80 -4.92
C ARG A 85 -15.93 17.34 -3.73
N LEU A 86 -15.04 16.54 -3.14
CA LEU A 86 -14.14 16.99 -2.07
C LEU A 86 -13.18 18.09 -2.57
N ARG A 87 -12.61 17.90 -3.76
CA ARG A 87 -11.76 18.91 -4.40
C ARG A 87 -12.54 20.19 -4.64
N ASP A 88 -13.72 20.11 -5.23
CA ASP A 88 -14.52 21.30 -5.59
C ASP A 88 -15.01 22.05 -4.34
N LEU A 89 -15.21 21.36 -3.21
CA LEU A 89 -15.51 21.98 -1.91
C LEU A 89 -14.28 22.73 -1.33
N ALA A 90 -13.08 22.18 -1.47
CA ALA A 90 -11.86 22.73 -0.88
C ALA A 90 -11.16 23.77 -1.78
N CYS A 91 -11.23 23.58 -3.10
CA CYS A 91 -10.56 24.38 -4.11
C CYS A 91 -11.43 24.39 -5.39
N PRO A 92 -12.53 25.16 -5.41
CA PRO A 92 -13.38 25.26 -6.59
C PRO A 92 -12.62 25.90 -7.75
N SER A 93 -12.71 25.32 -8.95
CA SER A 93 -12.31 26.00 -10.17
C SER A 93 -13.26 27.17 -10.42
N LYS A 94 -12.70 28.34 -10.76
CA LYS A 94 -13.47 29.52 -11.16
C LYS A 94 -14.39 29.24 -12.35
#